data_AF-A0A7W1CAH7-F1
#
_entry.id   AF-A0A7W1CAH7-F1
#
_cell.length_a   1.000
_cell.length_b   1.000
_cell.length_c   1.000
_cell.angle_alpha   90.00
_cell.angle_beta   90.00
_cell.angle_gamma   90.00
#
_symmetry.space_group_name_H-M   'P 1'
#
loop_
_entity.id
_entity.type
_entity.pdbx_description
1 polymer ?
#
loop_
_entity_poly.entity_id
_entity_poly.type
_entity_poly.pdbx_seq_one_letter_code
_entity_poly.pdbx_strand_id
1 'polypeptide(L)' 'MVPTPVILDVDPGHDDAMAIMLACGAPELEVRAVTTVAGNVSLDKTTRNALKVLALIGREDIPVGAGAEAPLT' A
#
# COMPACT_ATOMS: atom_id res chain seq x y z
N MET A 1 12.65 1.72 -20.96
CA MET A 1 12.99 0.58 -20.07
C MET A 1 11.70 -0.12 -19.68
N VAL A 2 11.73 -1.42 -19.37
CA VAL A 2 10.55 -2.12 -18.84
C VAL A 2 10.41 -1.77 -17.36
N PRO A 3 9.26 -1.28 -16.87
CA PRO A 3 9.05 -1.00 -15.45
C PRO A 3 9.21 -2.26 -14.59
N THR A 4 9.70 -2.10 -13.37
CA THR A 4 9.84 -3.21 -12.41
C THR A 4 8.48 -3.47 -11.75
N PRO A 5 7.89 -4.66 -11.89
CA PRO A 5 6.65 -4.99 -11.22
C PRO A 5 6.87 -5.16 -9.72
N VAL A 6 6.04 -4.53 -8.90
CA VAL A 6 6.14 -4.58 -7.44
C VAL A 6 4.78 -4.80 -6.78
N ILE A 7 4.80 -5.43 -5.60
CA ILE A 7 3.70 -5.46 -4.63
C ILE A 7 4.21 -4.74 -3.39
N LEU A 8 3.40 -3.84 -2.83
CA LEU A 8 3.75 -3.11 -1.61
C LEU A 8 3.05 -3.76 -0.43
N ASP A 9 3.80 -4.29 0.53
CA ASP A 9 3.29 -4.80 1.81
C ASP A 9 3.63 -3.80 2.91
N VAL A 10 2.61 -3.16 3.50
CA VAL A 10 2.79 -1.95 4.31
C VAL A 10 1.80 -1.89 5.48
N ASP A 11 2.08 -1.10 6.52
CA ASP A 11 1.16 -0.85 7.64
C ASP A 11 0.78 0.64 7.79
N PRO A 12 0.06 1.24 6.82
CA PRO A 12 0.18 2.66 6.54
C PRO A 12 0.10 3.66 7.71
N GLY A 13 1.28 4.19 8.05
CA GLY A 13 1.51 5.48 8.69
C GLY A 13 1.68 6.63 7.69
N HIS A 14 2.26 7.75 8.14
CA HIS A 14 2.51 8.91 7.27
C HIS A 14 3.60 8.63 6.23
N ASP A 15 4.64 7.91 6.62
CA ASP A 15 5.76 7.50 5.80
C ASP A 15 5.36 6.48 4.74
N ASP A 16 4.58 5.46 5.08
CA ASP A 16 4.03 4.51 4.10
C ASP A 16 3.11 5.18 3.09
N ALA A 17 2.29 6.15 3.54
CA ALA A 17 1.45 6.93 2.64
C ALA A 17 2.30 7.65 1.59
N MET A 18 3.40 8.27 2.02
CA MET A 18 4.38 8.89 1.12
C MET A 18 5.04 7.85 0.20
N ALA A 19 5.37 6.66 0.71
CA ALA A 19 5.97 5.58 -0.08
C ALA A 19 5.02 5.05 -1.18
N ILE A 20 3.73 4.85 -0.86
CA ILE A 20 2.70 4.46 -1.83
C ILE A 20 2.58 5.51 -2.93
N MET A 21 2.48 6.80 -2.55
CA MET A 21 2.36 7.90 -3.52
C MET A 21 3.59 7.99 -4.42
N LEU A 22 4.79 7.87 -3.85
CA LEU A 22 6.05 7.88 -4.59
C LEU A 22 6.13 6.69 -5.56
N ALA A 23 5.82 5.49 -5.10
CA ALA A 23 5.85 4.29 -5.92
C ALA A 23 4.86 4.34 -7.09
N CYS A 24 3.65 4.88 -6.87
CA CYS A 24 2.66 5.04 -7.93
C CYS A 24 3.02 6.14 -8.94
N GLY A 25 3.83 7.12 -8.54
CA GLY A 25 4.34 8.19 -9.41
C GLY A 25 5.65 7.87 -10.12
N ALA A 26 6.35 6.79 -9.74
CA ALA A 26 7.64 6.40 -10.29
C ALA A 26 7.46 5.60 -11.60
N PRO A 27 7.84 6.14 -12.78
CA PRO A 27 7.66 5.46 -14.07
C PRO A 27 8.51 4.19 -14.23
N GLU A 28 9.55 4.02 -13.40
CA GLU A 28 10.36 2.81 -13.32
C GLU A 28 9.69 1.67 -12.56
N LEU A 29 8.56 1.92 -11.86
CA LEU A 29 7.82 0.93 -11.10
C LEU A 29 6.43 0.68 -11.72
N GLU A 30 5.97 -0.56 -11.61
CA GLU A 30 4.61 -0.95 -11.93
C GLU A 30 3.98 -1.58 -10.68
N VAL A 31 3.26 -0.78 -9.90
CA VAL A 31 2.57 -1.25 -8.69
C VAL A 31 1.38 -2.11 -9.09
N ARG A 32 1.45 -3.41 -8.78
CA ARG A 32 0.45 -4.41 -9.14
C ARG A 32 -0.61 -4.64 -8.07
N ALA A 33 -0.24 -4.44 -6.81
CA ALA A 33 -1.12 -4.59 -5.65
C ALA A 33 -0.52 -3.89 -4.43
N VAL A 34 -1.39 -3.58 -3.46
CA VAL A 34 -0.99 -3.19 -2.10
C VAL A 34 -1.58 -4.22 -1.14
N THR A 35 -0.77 -4.74 -0.22
CA THR A 35 -1.23 -5.52 0.93
C THR A 35 -0.98 -4.75 2.21
N THR A 36 -1.87 -4.94 3.18
CA THR A 36 -1.76 -4.27 4.48
C THR A 36 -1.63 -5.26 5.61
N VAL A 37 -0.83 -4.92 6.61
CA VAL A 37 -0.71 -5.68 7.86
C VAL A 37 -1.03 -4.79 9.06
N ALA A 38 -1.32 -5.40 10.21
CA ALA A 38 -1.35 -4.67 11.47
C ALA A 38 0.08 -4.38 11.95
N GLY A 39 0.33 -3.15 12.38
CA GLY A 39 1.63 -2.70 12.87
C GLY A 39 1.44 -1.44 13.71
N ASN A 40 1.71 -0.27 13.13
CA ASN A 40 1.51 1.04 13.77
C ASN A 40 0.10 1.25 14.34
N VAL A 41 -0.91 0.76 13.62
CA VAL A 41 -2.32 0.78 14.01
C VAL A 41 -2.98 -0.56 13.64
N SER A 42 -4.24 -0.74 14.07
CA SER A 42 -5.03 -1.93 13.75
C SER A 42 -5.19 -2.13 12.24
N LEU A 43 -5.33 -3.39 11.81
CA LEU A 43 -5.45 -3.77 10.38
C LEU A 43 -6.58 -3.01 9.67
N ASP A 44 -7.72 -2.77 10.35
CA ASP A 44 -8.83 -2.01 9.77
C ASP A 44 -8.44 -0.57 9.42
N LYS A 45 -7.55 0.04 10.22
CA LYS A 45 -7.05 1.40 10.01
C LYS A 45 -5.97 1.42 8.95
N THR A 46 -5.00 0.49 8.97
CA THR A 46 -3.94 0.41 7.95
C THR A 46 -4.54 0.17 6.56
N THR A 47 -5.49 -0.76 6.44
CA THR A 47 -6.22 -1.05 5.20
C THR A 47 -7.01 0.18 4.71
N ARG A 48 -7.74 0.86 5.61
CA ARG A 48 -8.47 2.08 5.27
C ARG A 48 -7.55 3.21 4.83
N ASN A 49 -6.37 3.33 5.45
CA ASN A 49 -5.38 4.33 5.07
C ASN A 49 -4.82 4.07 3.67
N ALA A 50 -4.44 2.83 3.34
CA ALA A 50 -4.01 2.45 1.98
C ALA A 50 -5.06 2.81 0.94
N LEU A 51 -6.34 2.43 1.18
CA LEU A 51 -7.46 2.75 0.29
C LEU A 51 -7.63 4.27 0.11
N LYS A 52 -7.53 5.06 1.19
CA LYS A 52 -7.64 6.52 1.12
C LYS A 52 -6.49 7.15 0.33
N VAL A 53 -5.27 6.65 0.49
CA VAL A 53 -4.09 7.15 -0.25
C VAL A 53 -4.23 6.87 -1.73
N LEU A 54 -4.62 5.64 -2.11
CA LEU A 54 -4.86 5.29 -3.51
C LEU A 54 -5.98 6.10 -4.14
N ALA A 55 -7.10 6.31 -3.41
CA ALA A 55 -8.19 7.17 -3.87
C ALA A 55 -7.75 8.65 -4.03
N LEU A 56 -6.91 9.14 -3.11
CA LEU A 56 -6.38 10.51 -3.18
C LEU A 56 -5.56 10.76 -4.47
N ILE A 57 -4.83 9.75 -4.94
CA ILE A 57 -3.99 9.84 -6.15
C ILE A 57 -4.66 9.27 -7.40
N GLY A 58 -5.96 8.92 -7.34
CA GLY A 58 -6.72 8.40 -8.48
C GLY A 58 -6.24 7.04 -8.99
N ARG A 59 -5.77 6.17 -8.09
CA ARG A 59 -5.25 4.82 -8.38
C ARG A 59 -6.08 3.72 -7.73
N GLU A 60 -7.40 3.89 -7.68
CA GLU A 60 -8.33 2.85 -7.20
C GLU A 60 -8.34 1.59 -8.09
N ASP A 61 -7.67 1.62 -9.25
CA ASP A 61 -7.41 0.44 -10.08
C ASP A 61 -6.47 -0.59 -9.43
N ILE A 62 -5.63 -0.16 -8.47
CA ILE A 62 -4.71 -1.05 -7.77
C ILE A 62 -5.47 -1.82 -6.69
N PRO A 63 -5.49 -3.18 -6.72
CA PRO A 63 -6.17 -3.96 -5.71
C PRO A 63 -5.47 -3.85 -4.35
N VAL A 64 -6.27 -3.77 -3.28
CA VAL A 64 -5.79 -3.77 -1.88
C VAL A 64 -6.25 -5.04 -1.18
N GLY A 65 -5.32 -5.78 -0.58
CA GLY A 65 -5.59 -6.98 0.22
C GLY A 65 -5.26 -6.79 1.70
N ALA A 66 -6.22 -7.02 2.59
CA ALA A 66 -5.96 -7.02 4.03
C ALA A 66 -5.28 -8.34 4.45
N GLY A 67 -4.17 -8.23 5.17
CA GLY A 67 -3.31 -9.33 5.61
C GLY A 67 -3.50 -9.71 7.08
N ALA A 68 -2.40 -9.91 7.79
CA ALA A 68 -2.40 -10.40 9.16
C ALA A 68 -2.79 -9.31 10.19
N GLU A 69 -3.64 -9.68 11.14
CA GLU A 69 -4.05 -8.81 12.26
C GLU A 69 -3.03 -8.79 13.42
N ALA A 70 -2.08 -9.73 13.44
CA ALA A 70 -1.05 -9.85 14.47
C ALA A 70 0.19 -10.62 13.97
N PRO A 71 1.35 -10.50 14.64
CA PRO A 71 2.55 -11.29 14.36
C PRO A 71 2.34 -12.81 14.54
N LEU A 72 3.22 -13.60 13.93
CA LEU A 72 3.24 -15.06 14.10
C LEU A 72 3.75 -15.43 15.51
N THR A 73 3.15 -16.48 16.11
CA THR A 73 3.54 -17.07 17.41
C THR A 73 4.41 -18.30 17.24
#